data_AF-A0AA36GHN0-F1
#
_entry.id   AF-A0AA36GHN0-F1
#
_cell.length_a   1.000
_cell.length_b   1.000
_cell.length_c   1.000
_cell.angle_alpha   90.00
_cell.angle_beta   90.00
_cell.angle_gamma   90.00
#
_symmetry.space_group_name_H-M   'P 1'
#
loop_
_entity.id
_entity.type
_entity.pdbx_description
1 polymer ?
#
loop_
_entity_poly.entity_id
_entity_poly.type
_entity_poly.pdbx_seq_one_letter_code
_entity_poly.pdbx_strand_id
1 'polypeptide(L)'
;MEDNIRDEPGFVSRLFSSLEVKYQYYLDKLTPHTGVRWVLAVLTVFAFCLRIFYLQGFYIVTYALFIYYLNMLLLFLTPSIDPALELDDDEDGPMLPSRNNDEFRPFMRRLPEFKFWLSMMKSTMIGFFCTFFEVFDVPVFWPILVMYFFILFFLTMRRQILHMIKYRYIPFTTGKPRRAGKEDTGKVVLG
;
A
#
# COMPACT_ATOMS: atom_id res chain seq x y z
N MET A 1 6.36 40.60 31.36
CA MET A 1 5.69 39.40 31.91
C MET A 1 5.35 38.54 30.73
N GLU A 2 6.25 37.63 30.37
CA GLU A 2 6.05 36.58 29.36
C GLU A 2 7.13 35.54 29.66
N ASP A 3 6.87 34.74 30.69
CA ASP A 3 7.68 33.57 30.99
C ASP A 3 7.55 32.59 29.83
N ASN A 4 8.64 32.40 29.11
CA ASN A 4 8.76 31.42 28.03
C ASN A 4 8.82 30.03 28.68
N ILE A 5 7.66 29.50 29.06
CA ILE A 5 7.49 28.12 29.52
C ILE A 5 7.67 27.22 28.28
N ARG A 6 8.93 27.01 27.90
CA ARG A 6 9.29 25.88 27.05
C ARG A 6 9.16 24.66 27.94
N ASP A 7 8.02 23.97 27.82
CA ASP A 7 7.87 22.63 28.36
C ASP A 7 9.03 21.78 27.84
N GLU A 8 10.02 21.53 28.69
CA GLU A 8 11.08 20.58 28.37
C GLU A 8 10.40 19.25 28.05
N PRO A 9 10.65 18.65 26.87
CA PRO A 9 10.03 17.38 26.55
C PRO A 9 10.45 16.41 27.65
N GLY A 10 9.48 15.84 28.35
CA GLY A 10 9.72 14.96 29.49
C GLY A 10 10.66 13.82 29.12
N PHE A 11 11.31 13.21 30.10
CA PHE A 11 12.25 12.09 29.91
C PHE A 11 11.68 11.00 28.98
N VAL A 12 10.39 10.69 29.13
CA VAL A 12 9.64 9.76 28.30
C VAL A 12 9.59 10.21 26.83
N SER A 13 9.31 11.49 26.56
CA SER A 13 9.32 12.06 25.20
C SER A 13 10.71 12.02 24.56
N ARG A 14 11.77 12.30 25.34
CA ARG A 14 13.17 12.20 24.87
C ARG A 14 13.59 10.76 24.57
N LEU A 15 13.14 9.79 25.37
CA LEU A 15 13.38 8.37 25.10
C LEU A 15 12.63 7.91 23.85
N PHE A 16 11.35 8.26 23.70
CA PHE A 16 10.56 7.92 22.51
C PHE A 16 11.14 8.54 21.25
N SER A 17 11.55 9.82 21.28
CA SER A 17 12.17 10.46 20.13
C SER A 17 13.53 9.84 19.77
N SER A 18 14.34 9.48 20.77
CA SER A 18 15.61 8.79 20.54
C SER A 18 15.42 7.38 19.95
N LEU A 19 14.39 6.65 20.39
CA LEU A 19 14.02 5.34 19.85
C LEU A 19 13.48 5.45 18.43
N GLU A 20 12.67 6.47 18.15
CA GLU A 20 12.12 6.74 16.82
C GLU A 20 13.23 7.04 15.81
N VAL A 21 14.18 7.92 16.16
CA VAL A 21 15.33 8.23 15.29
C VAL A 21 16.16 6.98 15.01
N LYS A 22 16.40 6.15 16.03
CA LYS A 22 17.16 4.91 15.87
C LYS A 22 16.40 3.88 15.03
N TYR A 23 15.09 3.79 15.21
CA TYR A 23 14.21 2.94 14.40
C TYR A 23 14.22 3.37 12.94
N GLN A 24 14.07 4.67 12.66
CA GLN A 24 14.18 5.24 11.31
C GLN A 24 15.55 4.96 10.69
N TYR A 25 16.64 5.12 11.44
CA TYR A 25 17.99 4.78 10.98
C TYR A 25 18.14 3.31 10.54
N TYR A 26 17.59 2.36 11.32
CA TYR A 26 17.59 0.94 10.91
C TYR A 26 16.69 0.67 9.71
N LEU A 27 15.54 1.34 9.61
CA LEU A 27 14.66 1.24 8.45
C LEU A 27 15.38 1.72 7.18
N ASP A 28 16.06 2.87 7.24
CA ASP A 28 16.79 3.44 6.12
C ASP A 28 17.92 2.52 5.64
N LYS A 29 18.60 1.84 6.58
CA LYS A 29 19.64 0.85 6.28
C LYS A 29 19.09 -0.43 5.62
N LEU A 30 17.85 -0.81 5.92
CA LEU A 30 17.17 -1.99 5.34
C LEU A 30 16.50 -1.71 3.99
N THR A 31 16.26 -0.44 3.65
CA THR A 31 15.66 0.02 2.39
C THR A 31 16.29 -0.61 1.13
N PRO A 32 17.63 -0.63 0.92
CA PRO A 32 18.21 -1.11 -0.33
C PRO A 32 18.14 -2.64 -0.52
N HIS A 33 17.93 -3.42 0.55
CA HIS A 33 18.01 -4.88 0.50
C HIS A 33 16.65 -5.54 0.19
N THR A 34 16.07 -5.24 -0.98
CA THR A 34 14.74 -5.74 -1.38
C THR A 34 14.62 -7.26 -1.35
N GLY A 35 15.62 -7.99 -1.89
CA GLY A 35 15.58 -9.47 -1.92
C GLY A 35 15.55 -10.10 -0.52
N VAL A 36 16.43 -9.66 0.38
CA VAL A 36 16.50 -10.15 1.76
C VAL A 36 15.22 -9.86 2.51
N ARG A 37 14.63 -8.67 2.30
CA ARG A 37 13.33 -8.29 2.89
C ARG A 37 12.24 -9.30 2.50
N TRP A 38 12.04 -9.55 1.21
CA TRP A 38 11.01 -10.47 0.76
C TRP A 38 11.25 -11.92 1.18
N VAL A 39 12.51 -12.39 1.21
CA VAL A 39 12.86 -13.71 1.76
C VAL A 39 12.47 -13.81 3.23
N LEU A 40 12.80 -12.80 4.05
CA LEU A 40 12.41 -12.75 5.46
C LEU A 40 10.87 -12.75 5.63
N ALA A 41 10.15 -12.01 4.78
CA ALA A 41 8.69 -11.99 4.81
C ALA A 41 8.08 -13.35 4.49
N VAL A 42 8.54 -13.99 3.41
CA VAL A 42 8.08 -15.34 3.03
C VAL A 42 8.38 -16.34 4.14
N LEU A 43 9.59 -16.30 4.72
CA LEU A 43 9.97 -17.18 5.81
C LEU A 43 9.07 -16.98 7.05
N THR A 44 8.78 -15.73 7.41
CA THR A 44 7.94 -15.39 8.57
C THR A 44 6.49 -15.83 8.36
N VAL A 45 5.93 -15.58 7.18
CA VAL A 45 4.57 -16.03 6.83
C VAL A 45 4.51 -17.56 6.79
N PHE A 46 5.53 -18.22 6.23
CA PHE A 46 5.61 -19.67 6.19
C PHE A 46 5.67 -20.28 7.60
N ALA A 47 6.48 -19.72 8.49
CA ALA A 47 6.54 -20.14 9.90
C ALA A 47 5.19 -19.96 10.61
N PHE A 48 4.48 -18.85 10.34
CA PHE A 48 3.12 -18.64 10.84
C PHE A 48 2.15 -19.70 10.31
N CYS A 49 2.14 -19.96 9.00
CA CYS A 49 1.28 -20.99 8.41
C CYS A 49 1.57 -22.37 9.00
N LEU A 50 2.84 -22.77 9.10
CA LEU A 50 3.23 -24.05 9.71
C LEU A 50 2.69 -24.19 11.13
N ARG A 51 2.75 -23.11 11.93
CA ARG A 51 2.21 -23.10 13.29
C ARG A 51 0.69 -23.30 13.31
N ILE A 52 -0.05 -22.60 12.44
CA ILE A 52 -1.50 -22.75 12.33
C ILE A 52 -1.89 -24.16 11.91
N PHE A 53 -1.16 -24.75 10.94
CA PHE A 53 -1.39 -26.14 10.51
C PHE A 53 -1.11 -27.15 11.63
N TYR A 54 -0.07 -26.93 12.44
CA TYR A 54 0.26 -27.80 13.56
C TYR A 54 -0.77 -27.72 14.70
N LEU A 55 -1.20 -26.50 15.06
CA LEU A 55 -2.16 -26.27 16.14
C LEU A 55 -3.62 -26.55 15.72
N GLN A 56 -3.90 -26.59 14.41
CA GLN A 56 -5.25 -26.74 13.85
C GLN A 56 -6.29 -25.79 14.48
N GLY A 57 -5.87 -24.56 14.80
CA GLY A 57 -6.65 -23.56 15.52
C GLY A 57 -6.32 -22.12 15.07
N PHE A 58 -6.82 -21.13 15.80
CA PHE A 58 -6.58 -19.70 15.53
C PHE A 58 -7.06 -19.23 14.14
N TYR A 59 -8.17 -19.80 13.66
CA TYR A 59 -8.75 -19.46 12.35
C TYR A 59 -9.20 -18.01 12.27
N ILE A 60 -9.69 -17.42 13.37
CA ILE A 60 -10.10 -16.02 13.42
C ILE A 60 -8.89 -15.08 13.26
N VAL A 61 -7.79 -15.36 13.95
CA VAL A 61 -6.54 -14.58 13.84
C VAL A 61 -6.01 -14.63 12.42
N THR A 62 -5.97 -15.84 11.85
CA THR A 62 -5.56 -16.06 10.46
C THR A 62 -6.46 -15.29 9.50
N TYR A 63 -7.78 -15.38 9.66
CA TYR A 63 -8.76 -14.68 8.84
C TYR A 63 -8.62 -13.16 8.90
N ALA A 64 -8.46 -12.59 10.10
CA ALA A 64 -8.22 -11.16 10.28
C ALA A 64 -6.95 -10.70 9.57
N LEU A 65 -5.87 -11.50 9.65
CA LEU A 65 -4.61 -11.24 8.96
C LEU A 65 -4.77 -11.30 7.42
N PHE A 66 -5.55 -12.25 6.89
CA PHE A 66 -5.84 -12.33 5.47
C PHE A 66 -6.70 -11.16 4.96
N ILE A 67 -7.72 -10.73 5.70
CA ILE A 67 -8.48 -9.52 5.38
C ILE A 67 -7.57 -8.30 5.38
N TYR A 68 -6.68 -8.19 6.36
CA TYR A 68 -5.72 -7.10 6.41
C TYR A 68 -4.80 -7.09 5.18
N TYR A 69 -4.34 -8.25 4.71
CA TYR A 69 -3.58 -8.36 3.47
C TYR A 69 -4.39 -7.95 2.24
N LEU A 70 -5.65 -8.33 2.17
CA LEU A 70 -6.53 -7.87 1.11
C LEU A 70 -6.68 -6.34 1.15
N ASN A 71 -6.86 -5.74 2.33
CA ASN A 71 -6.93 -4.29 2.48
C ASN A 71 -5.61 -3.61 2.06
N MET A 72 -4.46 -4.18 2.43
CA MET A 72 -3.15 -3.69 1.98
C MET A 72 -2.97 -3.79 0.47
N LEU A 73 -3.46 -4.87 -0.15
CA LEU A 73 -3.45 -5.04 -1.60
C LEU A 73 -4.37 -4.04 -2.29
N LEU A 74 -5.54 -3.76 -1.73
CA LEU A 74 -6.42 -2.69 -2.21
C LEU A 74 -5.72 -1.34 -2.13
N LEU A 75 -5.11 -1.02 -1.00
CA LEU A 75 -4.41 0.25 -0.79
C LEU A 75 -3.18 0.40 -1.69
N PHE A 76 -2.58 -0.72 -2.11
CA PHE A 76 -1.51 -0.75 -3.11
C PHE A 76 -2.03 -0.50 -4.53
N LEU A 77 -3.24 -0.95 -4.86
CA LEU A 77 -3.89 -0.77 -6.16
C LEU A 77 -4.59 0.59 -6.30
N THR A 78 -5.11 1.16 -5.21
CA THR A 78 -5.74 2.48 -5.19
C THR A 78 -4.70 3.58 -5.41
N PRO A 79 -4.93 4.53 -6.33
CA PRO A 79 -3.98 5.59 -6.62
C PRO A 79 -3.88 6.53 -5.41
N SER A 80 -2.72 7.19 -5.23
CA SER A 80 -2.53 8.12 -4.11
C SER A 80 -3.37 9.38 -4.20
N ILE A 81 -3.80 9.73 -5.41
CA ILE A 81 -4.62 10.89 -5.75
C ILE A 81 -5.89 10.30 -6.38
N ASP A 82 -7.04 10.59 -5.80
CA ASP A 82 -8.32 10.07 -6.29
C ASP A 82 -8.73 10.84 -7.55
N PRO A 83 -8.72 10.23 -8.75
CA PRO A 83 -9.08 10.90 -9.99
C PRO A 83 -10.57 11.31 -10.02
N ALA A 84 -11.40 10.70 -9.17
CA ALA A 84 -12.82 11.04 -9.09
C ALA A 84 -13.07 12.42 -8.49
N LEU A 85 -12.16 12.94 -7.66
CA LEU A 85 -12.27 14.29 -7.09
C LEU A 85 -11.79 15.38 -8.05
N GLU A 86 -10.88 15.07 -8.97
CA GLU A 86 -10.41 16.04 -9.98
C GLU A 86 -11.40 16.19 -11.14
N LEU A 87 -12.15 15.14 -11.49
CA LEU A 87 -13.14 15.18 -12.59
C LEU A 87 -14.48 15.83 -12.23
N ASP A 88 -14.85 15.87 -10.95
CA ASP A 88 -16.03 16.62 -10.48
C ASP A 88 -15.79 18.14 -10.51
N ASP A 89 -14.53 18.59 -10.33
CA ASP A 89 -14.14 20.00 -10.49
C ASP A 89 -14.08 20.45 -11.97
N ASP A 90 -14.04 19.49 -12.91
CA ASP A 90 -14.04 19.76 -14.36
C ASP A 90 -15.47 19.94 -14.93
N GLU A 91 -16.55 19.72 -14.16
CA GLU A 91 -17.93 19.80 -14.68
C GLU A 91 -18.53 21.22 -14.77
N ASP A 92 -17.92 22.27 -14.20
CA ASP A 92 -18.54 23.61 -14.08
C ASP A 92 -17.80 24.76 -14.81
N GLY A 93 -17.21 24.47 -15.98
CA GLY A 93 -16.54 25.48 -16.81
C GLY A 93 -16.73 25.27 -18.32
N PRO A 94 -16.92 26.34 -19.13
CA PRO A 94 -17.14 26.23 -20.57
C PRO A 94 -15.88 25.67 -21.26
N MET A 95 -15.94 24.42 -21.72
CA MET A 95 -14.78 23.74 -22.31
C MET A 95 -14.56 24.12 -23.79
N LEU A 96 -13.32 24.49 -24.10
CA LEU A 96 -12.76 24.45 -25.46
C LEU A 96 -12.57 22.98 -25.88
N PRO A 97 -12.83 22.60 -27.16
CA PRO A 97 -12.72 21.22 -27.59
C PRO A 97 -11.23 20.81 -27.72
N SER A 98 -10.61 20.41 -26.60
CA SER A 98 -9.27 19.85 -26.61
C SER A 98 -9.35 18.37 -26.96
N ARG A 99 -9.48 18.11 -28.26
CA ARG A 99 -9.27 16.78 -28.82
C ARG A 99 -7.78 16.43 -28.58
N ASN A 100 -7.53 15.43 -27.71
CA ASN A 100 -6.28 14.66 -27.63
C ASN A 100 -5.17 15.08 -26.64
N ASN A 101 -5.49 15.58 -25.45
CA ASN A 101 -4.54 15.53 -24.33
C ASN A 101 -5.01 14.49 -23.30
N ASP A 102 -4.83 13.21 -23.63
CA ASP A 102 -4.73 12.14 -22.63
C ASP A 102 -3.46 12.45 -21.79
N GLU A 103 -3.60 13.36 -20.82
CA GLU A 103 -2.52 13.73 -19.91
C GLU A 103 -2.17 12.51 -19.06
N PHE A 104 -1.11 11.83 -19.46
CA PHE A 104 -0.64 10.61 -18.85
C PHE A 104 -0.08 10.92 -17.46
N ARG A 105 -0.92 10.84 -16.43
CA ARG A 105 -0.50 10.98 -15.03
C ARG A 105 0.23 9.71 -14.60
N PRO A 106 1.54 9.75 -14.31
CA PRO A 106 2.29 8.57 -13.87
C PRO A 106 1.69 8.01 -12.58
N PHE A 107 1.59 6.70 -12.51
CA PHE A 107 1.13 6.01 -11.32
C PHE A 107 2.04 6.25 -10.12
N MET A 108 1.58 7.11 -9.21
CA MET A 108 2.10 7.15 -7.86
C MET A 108 1.27 6.22 -6.98
N ARG A 109 1.81 5.03 -6.75
CA ARG A 109 1.25 4.03 -5.82
C ARG A 109 1.14 4.66 -4.42
N ARG A 110 -0.04 4.59 -3.80
CA ARG A 110 -0.30 5.17 -2.47
C ARG A 110 0.55 4.53 -1.36
N LEU A 111 0.88 3.24 -1.52
CA LEU A 111 1.83 2.54 -0.66
C LEU A 111 3.16 2.25 -1.39
N PRO A 112 4.28 2.87 -0.96
CA PRO A 112 5.62 2.41 -1.33
C PRO A 112 5.82 0.95 -0.92
N GLU A 113 6.48 0.16 -1.78
CA GLU A 113 6.75 -1.27 -1.55
C GLU A 113 7.39 -1.55 -0.19
N PHE A 114 8.28 -0.66 0.27
CA PHE A 114 8.91 -0.76 1.58
C PHE A 114 7.89 -0.69 2.73
N LYS A 115 6.92 0.22 2.65
CA LYS A 115 5.85 0.35 3.66
C LYS A 115 4.91 -0.86 3.59
N PHE A 116 4.65 -1.40 2.40
CA PHE A 116 3.88 -2.64 2.23
C PHE A 116 4.55 -3.81 2.93
N TRP A 117 5.85 -4.00 2.68
CA TRP A 117 6.64 -5.05 3.31
C TRP A 117 6.68 -4.90 4.84
N LEU A 118 6.94 -3.70 5.35
CA LEU A 118 7.00 -3.44 6.79
C LEU A 118 5.64 -3.69 7.46
N SER A 119 4.55 -3.26 6.82
CA SER A 119 3.18 -3.49 7.27
C SER A 119 2.87 -4.99 7.38
N MET A 120 3.20 -5.75 6.32
CA MET A 120 3.05 -7.21 6.28
C MET A 120 3.86 -7.91 7.38
N MET A 121 5.12 -7.53 7.58
CA MET A 121 5.96 -8.07 8.64
C MET A 121 5.37 -7.80 10.02
N LYS A 122 4.96 -6.56 10.28
CA LYS A 122 4.38 -6.15 11.57
C LYS A 122 3.10 -6.91 11.87
N SER A 123 2.16 -7.00 10.92
CA SER A 123 0.91 -7.74 11.13
C SER A 123 1.15 -9.24 11.30
N THR A 124 2.10 -9.83 10.55
CA THR A 124 2.45 -11.25 10.74
C THR A 124 3.03 -11.50 12.12
N MET A 125 3.94 -10.65 12.60
CA MET A 125 4.52 -10.78 13.93
C MET A 125 3.47 -10.63 15.03
N ILE A 126 2.55 -9.67 14.89
CA ILE A 126 1.44 -9.50 15.84
C ILE A 126 0.53 -10.74 15.81
N GLY A 127 0.12 -11.22 14.63
CA GLY A 127 -0.69 -12.43 14.48
C GLY A 127 0.01 -13.65 15.08
N PHE A 128 1.30 -13.83 14.82
CA PHE A 128 2.12 -14.88 15.40
C PHE A 128 2.16 -14.78 16.93
N PHE A 129 2.31 -13.58 17.49
CA PHE A 129 2.25 -13.37 18.94
C PHE A 129 0.86 -13.68 19.53
N CYS A 130 -0.22 -13.30 18.83
CA CYS A 130 -1.58 -13.64 19.23
C CYS A 130 -1.81 -15.16 19.32
N THR A 131 -1.15 -15.97 18.50
CA THR A 131 -1.27 -17.44 18.56
C THR A 131 -0.62 -18.09 19.79
N PHE A 132 0.00 -17.31 20.69
CA PHE A 132 0.45 -17.81 22.00
C PHE A 132 -0.62 -17.70 23.08
N PHE A 133 -1.68 -16.94 22.85
CA PHE A 133 -2.76 -16.76 23.83
C PHE A 133 -3.99 -17.53 23.39
N GLU A 134 -4.40 -18.51 24.20
CA GLU A 134 -5.57 -19.36 23.95
C GLU A 134 -6.89 -18.57 23.84
N VAL A 135 -6.95 -17.35 24.37
CA VAL A 135 -8.11 -16.45 24.25
C VAL A 135 -8.52 -16.20 22.79
N PHE A 136 -7.58 -16.23 21.85
CA PHE A 136 -7.86 -16.02 20.43
C PHE A 136 -8.20 -17.31 19.67
N ASP A 137 -8.18 -18.47 20.32
CA ASP A 137 -8.53 -19.75 19.73
C ASP A 137 -10.01 -20.08 20.00
N VAL A 138 -10.88 -19.59 19.10
CA VAL A 138 -12.32 -19.84 19.19
C VAL A 138 -12.71 -20.88 18.14
N PRO A 139 -13.43 -21.95 18.53
CA PRO A 139 -13.89 -22.98 17.59
C PRO A 139 -14.93 -22.38 16.64
N VAL A 140 -14.55 -22.24 15.37
CA VAL A 140 -15.40 -21.71 14.30
C VAL A 140 -15.31 -22.64 13.09
N PHE A 141 -16.40 -22.72 12.31
CA PHE A 141 -16.41 -23.45 11.03
C PHE A 141 -15.50 -22.78 10.00
N TRP A 142 -14.19 -23.03 10.08
CA TRP A 142 -13.19 -22.42 9.20
C TRP A 142 -13.46 -22.54 7.68
N PRO A 143 -14.13 -23.58 7.13
CA PRO A 143 -14.42 -23.63 5.70
C PRO A 143 -15.31 -22.47 5.25
N ILE A 144 -16.24 -22.01 6.10
CA ILE A 144 -17.10 -20.87 5.75
C ILE A 144 -16.28 -19.58 5.65
N LEU A 145 -15.30 -19.40 6.54
CA LEU A 145 -14.42 -18.23 6.52
C LEU A 145 -13.59 -18.18 5.24
N VAL A 146 -13.09 -19.33 4.79
CA VAL A 146 -12.34 -19.44 3.53
C VAL A 146 -13.25 -19.09 2.34
N MET A 147 -14.47 -19.61 2.30
CA MET A 147 -15.44 -19.28 1.25
C MET A 147 -15.76 -17.78 1.23
N TYR A 148 -16.03 -17.18 2.39
CA TYR A 148 -16.24 -15.73 2.51
C TYR A 148 -15.03 -14.94 2.04
N PHE A 149 -13.82 -15.36 2.41
CA PHE A 149 -12.59 -14.69 1.99
C PHE A 149 -12.47 -14.68 0.46
N PHE A 150 -12.66 -15.81 -0.21
CA PHE A 150 -12.57 -15.85 -1.68
C PHE A 150 -13.65 -15.00 -2.35
N ILE A 151 -14.90 -15.09 -1.91
CA ILE A 151 -15.99 -14.26 -2.46
C ILE A 151 -15.64 -12.77 -2.30
N LEU A 152 -15.23 -12.36 -1.10
CA LEU A 152 -14.87 -10.98 -0.79
C LEU A 152 -13.63 -10.54 -1.58
N PHE A 153 -12.61 -11.39 -1.69
CA PHE A 153 -11.39 -11.16 -2.46
C PHE A 153 -11.72 -10.90 -3.93
N PHE A 154 -12.47 -11.80 -4.58
CA PHE A 154 -12.80 -11.66 -6.00
C PHE A 154 -13.73 -10.48 -6.27
N LEU A 155 -14.73 -10.25 -5.41
CA LEU A 155 -15.62 -9.08 -5.53
C LEU A 155 -14.83 -7.77 -5.39
N THR A 156 -13.97 -7.68 -4.38
CA THR A 156 -13.13 -6.51 -4.12
C THR A 156 -12.17 -6.27 -5.28
N MET A 157 -11.44 -7.30 -5.73
CA MET A 157 -10.50 -7.19 -6.85
C MET A 157 -11.21 -6.83 -8.16
N ARG A 158 -12.33 -7.47 -8.48
CA ARG A 158 -13.10 -7.17 -9.69
C ARG A 158 -13.59 -5.72 -9.67
N ARG A 159 -14.14 -5.25 -8.54
CA ARG A 159 -14.59 -3.86 -8.40
C ARG A 159 -13.43 -2.88 -8.56
N GLN A 160 -12.29 -3.17 -7.92
CA GLN A 160 -11.10 -2.32 -8.03
C GLN A 160 -10.59 -2.26 -9.47
N ILE A 161 -10.39 -3.40 -10.13
CA ILE A 161 -9.93 -3.47 -11.53
C ILE A 161 -10.91 -2.75 -12.48
N LEU A 162 -12.23 -2.90 -12.28
CA LEU A 162 -13.22 -2.20 -13.10
C LEU A 162 -13.11 -0.68 -12.95
N HIS A 163 -12.89 -0.17 -11.74
CA HIS A 163 -12.65 1.25 -11.49
C HIS A 163 -11.36 1.71 -12.17
N MET A 164 -10.28 0.92 -12.05
CA MET A 164 -9.01 1.20 -12.73
C MET A 164 -9.17 1.33 -14.25
N ILE A 165 -9.93 0.42 -14.86
CA ILE A 165 -10.22 0.44 -16.29
C ILE A 165 -11.12 1.64 -16.65
N LYS A 166 -12.15 1.94 -15.86
CA LYS A 166 -13.08 3.06 -16.10
C LYS A 166 -12.38 4.41 -16.08
N TYR A 167 -11.48 4.63 -15.12
CA TYR A 167 -10.77 5.90 -14.95
C TYR A 167 -9.37 5.89 -15.58
N ARG A 168 -9.08 4.91 -16.45
CA ARG A 168 -7.85 4.79 -17.26
C ARG A 168 -6.54 4.98 -16.49
N TYR A 169 -6.52 4.62 -15.21
CA TYR A 169 -5.27 4.49 -14.50
C TYR A 169 -4.83 3.00 -14.66
N ILE A 170 -3.74 2.75 -15.40
CA ILE A 170 -3.08 1.43 -15.57
C ILE A 170 -1.87 1.26 -14.60
N PRO A 171 -1.85 0.24 -13.71
CA PRO A 171 -0.79 0.06 -12.70
C PRO A 171 0.58 -0.33 -13.29
N PHE A 172 0.61 -0.73 -14.56
CA PHE A 172 1.80 -1.06 -15.30
C PHE A 172 1.96 -0.09 -16.48
N THR A 173 2.92 0.83 -16.37
CA THR A 173 3.34 1.68 -17.49
C THR A 173 4.18 0.86 -18.47
N THR A 174 3.58 -0.03 -19.25
CA THR A 174 4.25 -0.67 -20.40
C THR A 174 4.30 0.32 -21.56
N GLY A 175 5.27 1.23 -21.51
CA GLY A 175 5.54 2.17 -22.60
C GLY A 175 6.38 3.34 -22.10
N LYS A 176 7.63 3.47 -22.57
CA LYS A 176 8.41 4.68 -22.38
C LYS A 176 7.58 5.87 -22.89
N PRO A 177 7.45 6.98 -22.15
CA PRO A 177 6.98 8.23 -22.74
C PRO A 177 7.91 8.55 -23.89
N ARG A 178 7.40 8.45 -25.12
CA ARG A 178 8.16 8.85 -26.29
C ARG A 178 8.31 10.36 -26.15
N ARG A 179 9.51 10.82 -25.76
CA ARG A 179 9.85 12.24 -25.76
C ARG A 179 9.43 12.74 -27.14
N ALA A 180 8.45 13.65 -27.20
CA ALA A 180 8.13 14.35 -28.42
C ALA A 180 9.44 14.99 -28.87
N GLY A 181 10.01 14.44 -29.95
CA GLY A 181 11.18 15.03 -30.57
C GLY A 181 10.80 16.46 -30.90
N LYS A 182 11.57 17.40 -30.39
CA LYS A 182 11.54 18.79 -30.82
C LYS A 182 11.72 18.72 -32.34
N GLU A 183 10.66 18.99 -33.10
CA GLU A 183 10.74 18.99 -34.55
C GLU A 183 11.69 20.12 -34.94
N ASP A 184 12.90 19.75 -35.34
CA ASP A 184 13.79 20.58 -36.12
C ASP A 184 13.08 20.87 -37.45
N THR A 185 12.46 22.04 -37.58
CA THR A 185 12.19 22.61 -38.90
C THR A 185 12.27 24.13 -38.84
N GLY A 186 13.48 24.63 -38.61
CA GLY A 186 13.86 25.95 -39.11
C GLY A 186 13.86 25.93 -40.64
N LYS A 187 12.71 26.19 -41.26
CA LYS A 187 12.66 26.67 -42.65
C LYS A 187 12.44 28.17 -42.62
N VAL A 188 13.54 28.92 -42.49
CA VAL A 188 13.60 30.30 -42.98
C VAL A 188 13.66 30.21 -44.51
N VAL A 189 12.56 30.57 -45.16
CA VAL A 189 12.53 30.80 -46.60
C VAL A 189 13.08 32.22 -46.81
N LEU A 190 14.33 32.30 -47.23
CA LEU A 190 14.96 33.51 -47.78
C LEU A 190 15.50 33.11 -49.16
N GLY A 191 14.98 33.74 -50.21
CA GLY A 191 15.33 33.51 -51.61
C GLY A 191 14.14 33.78 -52.51
#